data_AF-A0A7C8IAH7-F1
#
_entry.id   AF-A0A7C8IAH7-F1
#
_cell.length_a   1.000
_cell.length_b   1.000
_cell.length_c   1.000
_cell.angle_alpha   90.00
_cell.angle_beta   90.00
_cell.angle_gamma   90.00
#
_symmetry.space_group_name_H-M   'P 1'
#
loop_
_entity.id
_entity.type
_entity.pdbx_description
1 polymer ?
#
loop_
_entity_poly.entity_id
_entity_poly.type
_entity_poly.pdbx_seq_one_letter_code
_entity_poly.pdbx_strand_id
1 'polypeptide(L)'
;MPREGTTTHHCPGRDCWVGDISPGGCRAFMKNGKAIYCEKHQMPCRMGCYKWYHLKSDPGCCSCRGKVQADDREERKEAEAKREVAKKNTDDEFFKQTGKARKPRKG
;
A
#
# COMPACT_ATOMS: atom_id res chain seq x y z
N MET A 1 10.63 -31.67 -18.63
CA MET A 1 11.57 -31.91 -17.52
C MET A 1 11.32 -30.86 -16.45
N PRO A 2 11.00 -31.20 -15.20
CA PRO A 2 10.91 -30.20 -14.15
C PRO A 2 12.34 -29.69 -13.90
N ARG A 3 12.56 -28.38 -14.07
CA ARG A 3 13.84 -27.76 -13.74
C ARG A 3 14.00 -27.82 -12.23
N GLU A 4 14.94 -28.63 -11.75
CA GLU A 4 15.39 -28.68 -10.36
C GLU A 4 16.08 -27.37 -9.98
N GLY A 5 15.32 -26.28 -9.90
CA GLY A 5 15.77 -25.05 -9.28
C GLY A 5 15.71 -25.27 -7.78
N THR A 6 16.82 -25.74 -7.22
CA THR A 6 17.12 -25.94 -5.79
C THR A 6 17.16 -24.64 -5.01
N THR A 7 16.16 -23.76 -5.17
CA THR A 7 15.99 -22.65 -4.24
C THR A 7 15.38 -23.24 -2.98
N THR A 8 16.24 -23.65 -2.04
CA THR A 8 15.90 -24.11 -0.67
C THR A 8 14.98 -23.12 0.08
N HIS A 9 14.83 -21.90 -0.42
CA HIS A 9 13.91 -20.89 0.04
C HIS A 9 12.96 -20.48 -1.11
N HIS A 10 11.67 -20.44 -0.85
CA HIS A 10 10.68 -19.87 -1.77
C HIS A 10 10.84 -18.34 -1.81
N CYS A 11 11.64 -17.84 -2.75
CA CYS A 11 11.79 -16.41 -3.00
C CYS A 11 10.87 -15.97 -4.16
N PRO A 12 9.92 -15.06 -3.94
CA PRO A 12 9.08 -14.51 -5.01
C PRO A 12 9.91 -13.90 -6.15
N GLY A 13 10.99 -13.20 -5.81
CA GLY A 13 11.90 -12.57 -6.79
C GLY A 13 12.74 -13.55 -7.64
N ARG A 14 12.53 -14.86 -7.50
CA ARG A 14 13.13 -15.85 -8.41
C ARG A 14 12.55 -15.69 -9.82
N ASP A 15 11.23 -15.55 -9.91
CA ASP A 15 10.49 -15.62 -11.16
C ASP A 15 9.88 -14.26 -11.57
N CYS A 16 9.88 -13.26 -10.68
CA CYS A 16 9.38 -11.92 -10.95
C CYS A 16 10.30 -10.80 -10.47
N TRP A 17 10.05 -9.59 -10.98
CA TRP A 17 10.72 -8.37 -10.53
C TRP A 17 10.25 -7.98 -9.14
N VAL A 18 11.18 -7.50 -8.31
CA VAL A 18 10.89 -7.02 -6.95
C VAL A 18 11.30 -5.56 -6.87
N GLY A 19 10.36 -4.66 -7.14
CA GLY A 19 10.68 -3.26 -7.44
C GLY A 19 11.64 -3.21 -8.63
N ASP A 20 12.78 -2.54 -8.45
CA ASP A 20 13.82 -2.42 -9.48
C ASP A 20 14.84 -3.59 -9.48
N ILE A 21 14.62 -4.61 -8.64
CA ILE A 21 15.54 -5.74 -8.50
C ILE A 21 15.17 -6.84 -9.50
N SER A 22 16.12 -7.21 -10.37
CA SER A 22 15.91 -8.20 -11.41
C SER A 22 15.54 -9.59 -10.88
N PRO A 23 14.76 -10.39 -11.64
CA PRO A 23 14.49 -11.78 -11.33
C PRO A 23 15.76 -12.63 -11.24
N GLY A 24 15.67 -13.77 -10.56
CA GLY A 24 16.76 -14.75 -10.46
C GLY A 24 17.96 -14.30 -9.63
N GLY A 25 19.02 -15.11 -9.62
CA GLY A 25 20.24 -14.84 -8.83
C GLY A 25 19.98 -14.83 -7.31
N CYS A 26 19.02 -15.63 -6.84
CA CYS A 26 18.66 -15.70 -5.43
C CYS A 26 19.84 -16.23 -4.59
N ARG A 27 20.11 -15.55 -3.47
CA ARG A 27 21.13 -15.97 -2.47
C ARG A 27 20.43 -16.19 -1.15
N ALA A 28 20.51 -17.39 -0.61
CA ALA A 28 19.90 -17.72 0.67
C ALA A 28 20.77 -17.22 1.82
N PHE A 29 20.20 -16.42 2.71
CA PHE A 29 20.79 -16.18 4.01
C PHE A 29 20.62 -17.43 4.87
N MET A 30 21.73 -18.03 5.28
CA MET A 30 21.75 -19.24 6.10
C MET A 30 21.93 -18.88 7.58
N LYS A 31 21.06 -19.38 8.44
CA LYS A 31 21.22 -19.30 9.91
C LYS A 31 21.00 -20.69 10.50
N ASN A 32 21.95 -21.16 11.31
CA ASN A 32 21.93 -22.50 11.89
C ASN A 32 21.71 -23.61 10.84
N GLY A 33 22.34 -23.47 9.66
CA GLY A 33 22.23 -24.45 8.56
C GLY A 33 20.89 -24.42 7.80
N LYS A 34 19.97 -23.50 8.12
CA LYS A 34 18.68 -23.34 7.41
C LYS A 34 18.65 -22.04 6.61
N ALA A 35 18.17 -22.12 5.37
CA ALA A 35 17.88 -20.95 4.54
C ALA A 35 16.67 -20.19 5.13
N ILE A 36 16.86 -18.94 5.55
CA ILE A 36 15.78 -18.12 6.12
C ILE A 36 15.10 -17.27 5.05
N TYR A 37 15.87 -16.49 4.29
CA TYR A 37 15.34 -15.55 3.31
C TYR A 37 16.35 -15.30 2.18
N CYS A 38 15.89 -14.72 1.08
CA CYS A 38 16.74 -14.30 -0.04
C CYS A 38 17.42 -12.95 0.27
N GLU A 39 18.74 -12.90 0.34
CA GLU A 39 19.49 -11.64 0.56
C GLU A 39 19.31 -10.64 -0.57
N LYS A 40 19.04 -11.11 -1.79
CA LYS A 40 18.84 -10.25 -2.96
C LYS A 40 17.49 -9.54 -2.89
N HIS A 41 16.41 -10.30 -2.73
CA HIS A 41 15.04 -9.79 -2.88
C HIS A 41 14.32 -9.53 -1.57
N GLN A 42 14.75 -10.14 -0.46
CA GLN A 42 14.13 -10.03 0.84
C GLN A 42 15.06 -9.33 1.85
N MET A 43 14.46 -8.86 2.93
CA MET A 43 15.16 -8.24 4.05
C MET A 43 14.38 -8.41 5.36
N PRO A 44 15.05 -8.38 6.52
CA PRO A 44 14.37 -8.39 7.81
C PRO A 44 13.51 -7.13 8.00
N CYS A 45 12.37 -7.30 8.66
CA CYS A 45 11.44 -6.21 8.92
C CYS A 45 12.06 -5.16 9.83
N ARG A 46 12.07 -3.91 9.36
CA ARG A 46 12.61 -2.75 10.10
C ARG A 46 11.65 -2.19 11.15
N MET A 47 10.37 -2.55 11.08
CA MET A 47 9.29 -2.04 11.93
C MET A 47 9.15 -2.81 13.26
N GLY A 48 10.23 -3.42 13.77
CA GLY A 48 10.23 -4.16 15.03
C GLY A 48 9.70 -5.61 14.96
N CYS A 49 9.40 -6.14 13.77
CA CYS A 49 8.98 -7.53 13.61
C CYS A 49 10.21 -8.46 13.48
N TYR A 50 10.89 -8.74 14.60
CA TYR A 50 12.20 -9.42 14.68
C TYR A 50 12.31 -10.81 14.02
N LYS A 51 11.20 -11.50 13.74
CA LYS A 51 11.19 -12.83 13.10
C LYS A 51 10.67 -12.82 11.66
N TRP A 52 10.29 -11.65 11.14
CA TRP A 52 9.63 -11.54 9.85
C TRP A 52 10.52 -10.86 8.82
N TYR A 53 10.40 -11.30 7.59
CA TYR A 53 11.06 -10.73 6.42
C TYR A 53 10.00 -10.24 5.43
N HIS A 54 10.41 -9.33 4.56
CA HIS A 54 9.59 -8.83 3.47
C HIS A 54 10.43 -8.60 2.23
N LEU A 55 9.76 -8.40 1.10
CA LEU A 55 10.44 -7.97 -0.11
C LEU A 55 11.04 -6.58 0.11
N LYS A 56 12.21 -6.31 -0.47
CA LYS A 56 12.85 -4.98 -0.37
C LYS A 56 12.02 -3.86 -0.98
N SER A 57 11.11 -4.19 -1.90
CA SER A 57 10.13 -3.26 -2.47
C SER A 57 8.93 -2.99 -1.56
N ASP A 58 8.65 -3.87 -0.59
CA ASP A 58 7.54 -3.69 0.34
C ASP A 58 7.98 -2.78 1.50
N PRO A 59 7.06 -1.95 2.03
CA PRO A 59 7.33 -1.06 3.16
C PRO A 59 7.53 -1.81 4.50
N GLY A 60 7.16 -3.09 4.57
CA GLY A 60 7.33 -3.93 5.76
C GLY A 60 6.79 -5.34 5.55
N CYS A 61 6.85 -6.17 6.61
CA CYS A 61 6.25 -7.51 6.59
C CYS A 61 4.74 -7.47 6.36
N CYS A 62 4.13 -8.62 6.06
CA CYS A 62 2.69 -8.71 5.78
C CYS A 62 1.81 -8.01 6.85
N SER A 63 2.19 -8.10 8.12
CA SER A 63 1.50 -7.42 9.21
C SER A 63 1.66 -5.90 9.15
N CYS A 64 2.89 -5.40 8.94
CA CYS A 64 3.15 -3.97 8.76
C CYS A 64 2.45 -3.41 7.52
N ARG A 65 2.45 -4.17 6.42
CA ARG A 65 1.73 -3.79 5.20
C ARG A 65 0.23 -3.68 5.46
N GLY A 66 -0.34 -4.58 6.25
CA GLY A 66 -1.74 -4.49 6.68
C GLY A 66 -2.04 -3.20 7.46
N LYS A 67 -1.15 -2.79 8.37
CA LYS A 67 -1.28 -1.52 9.11
C LYS A 67 -1.21 -0.31 8.17
N VAL A 68 -0.18 -0.24 7.33
CA VAL A 68 -0.03 0.85 6.35
C VAL A 68 -1.25 0.96 5.44
N GLN A 69 -1.80 -0.16 4.98
CA GLN A 69 -3.02 -0.17 4.17
C GLN A 69 -4.28 0.23 4.94
N ALA A 70 -4.32 -0.02 6.25
CA ALA A 70 -5.42 0.43 7.10
C ALA A 70 -5.34 1.94 7.30
N ASP A 71 -4.17 2.46 7.64
CA ASP A 71 -3.91 3.90 7.84
C ASP A 71 -4.23 4.69 6.56
N ASP A 72 -3.74 4.22 5.40
CA ASP A 72 -4.03 4.84 4.10
C ASP A 72 -5.52 4.76 3.72
N ARG A 73 -6.23 3.71 4.15
CA ARG A 73 -7.68 3.61 3.96
C ARG A 73 -8.43 4.63 4.82
N GLU A 74 -7.99 4.85 6.05
CA GLU A 74 -8.58 5.86 6.93
C GLU A 74 -8.33 7.27 6.40
N GLU A 75 -7.10 7.58 5.97
CA GLU A 75 -6.77 8.88 5.37
C GLU A 75 -7.62 9.16 4.12
N ARG A 76 -7.82 8.16 3.26
CA ARG A 76 -8.70 8.28 2.09
C ARG A 76 -10.15 8.56 2.48
N LYS A 77 -10.67 7.89 3.50
CA LYS A 77 -12.04 8.14 4.00
C LYS A 77 -12.18 9.54 4.57
N GLU A 78 -11.21 10.03 5.32
CA GLU A 78 -11.22 11.39 5.85
C GLU A 78 -11.14 12.44 4.74
N ALA A 79 -10.31 12.21 3.72
CA ALA A 79 -10.21 13.09 2.56
C ALA A 79 -11.52 13.13 1.77
N GLU A 80 -12.18 11.99 1.60
CA GLU A 80 -13.49 11.92 0.93
C GLU A 80 -14.58 12.61 1.76
N ALA A 81 -14.64 12.39 3.08
CA ALA A 81 -15.58 13.08 3.96
C ALA A 81 -15.38 14.60 3.92
N LYS A 82 -14.13 15.09 3.92
CA LYS A 82 -13.83 16.53 3.76
C LYS A 82 -14.31 17.07 2.40
N ARG A 83 -14.15 16.29 1.32
CA ARG A 83 -14.67 16.66 -0.01
C ARG A 83 -16.20 16.67 -0.05
N GLU A 84 -16.87 15.74 0.62
CA GLU A 84 -18.33 15.72 0.70
C GLU A 84 -18.88 16.89 1.51
N VAL A 85 -18.26 17.25 2.64
CA VAL A 85 -18.63 18.44 3.42
C VAL A 85 -18.43 19.71 2.58
N ALA A 86 -17.32 19.82 1.86
CA ALA A 86 -17.06 20.95 0.98
C ALA A 86 -18.10 21.05 -0.17
N LYS A 87 -18.50 19.91 -0.76
CA LYS A 87 -19.57 19.84 -1.77
C LYS A 87 -20.92 20.25 -1.19
N LYS A 88 -21.29 19.76 0.00
CA LYS A 88 -22.55 20.14 0.66
C LYS A 88 -22.59 21.64 0.95
N ASN A 89 -21.50 22.22 1.46
CA ASN A 89 -21.43 23.65 1.74
C ASN A 89 -21.60 24.51 0.47
N THR A 90 -21.00 24.10 -0.65
CA THR A 90 -21.13 24.82 -1.93
C THR A 90 -22.52 24.71 -2.54
N ASP A 91 -23.17 23.54 -2.42
CA ASP A 91 -24.55 23.33 -2.90
C ASP A 91 -25.57 24.14 -2.07
N ASP A 92 -25.43 24.16 -0.75
CA ASP A 92 -26.26 24.96 0.16
C ASP A 92 -26.14 26.47 -0.14
N GLU A 93 -24.95 26.93 -0.53
CA GLU A 93 -24.71 28.33 -0.94
C GLU A 93 -25.37 28.65 -2.30
N PHE A 94 -25.28 27.72 -3.25
CA PHE A 94 -25.90 27.84 -4.57
C PHE A 94 -27.44 27.94 -4.47
N PHE A 95 -28.07 27.08 -3.65
CA PHE A 95 -29.53 27.13 -3.44
C PHE A 95 -29.98 28.36 -2.63
N LYS A 96 -29.14 28.91 -1.74
CA LYS A 96 -29.44 30.18 -1.05
C LYS A 96 -29.41 31.41 -1.95
N GLN A 97 -28.59 31.41 -3.01
CA GLN A 97 -28.57 32.51 -3.98
C GLN A 97 -29.80 32.54 -4.88
N THR A 98 -30.34 31.38 -5.26
CA THR A 98 -31.49 31.27 -6.16
C THR A 98 -32.83 31.56 -5.48
N GLY A 99 -32.91 31.43 -4.14
CA GLY A 99 -34.11 31.73 -3.34
C GLY A 99 -34.48 33.21 -3.21
N LYS A 100 -33.64 34.16 -3.66
CA LYS A 100 -34.02 35.58 -3.74
C LYS A 100 -34.93 35.82 -4.94
N ALA A 101 -36.18 35.39 -4.84
CA ALA A 101 -37.24 35.77 -5.76
C ALA A 101 -37.25 37.31 -5.91
N ARG A 102 -36.87 37.79 -7.10
CA ARG A 102 -37.04 39.21 -7.46
C ARG A 102 -38.52 39.51 -7.39
N LYS A 103 -38.95 40.29 -6.38
CA LYS A 103 -40.34 40.74 -6.27
C LYS A 103 -40.77 41.35 -7.61
N PRO A 104 -41.87 40.90 -8.23
CA PRO A 104 -42.34 41.50 -9.47
C PRO A 104 -42.66 42.98 -9.18
N ARG A 105 -42.10 43.88 -9.99
CA ARG A 105 -42.48 45.30 -9.97
C ARG A 105 -43.94 45.38 -10.40
N LYS A 106 -44.83 45.81 -9.50
CA LYS A 106 -46.21 46.16 -9.84
C LYS A 106 -46.17 47.30 -10.86
N GLY A 107 -46.58 47.01 -12.09
CA GLY A 107 -47.00 47.99 -13.09
C GLY A 107 -48.49 48.25 -12.96
#